data_AF-A0A2V7H5P2-F1
#
_entry.id   AF-A0A2V7H5P2-F1
#
_cell.length_a   1.000
_cell.length_b   1.000
_cell.length_c   1.000
_cell.angle_alpha   90.00
_cell.angle_beta   90.00
_cell.angle_gamma   90.00
#
_symmetry.space_group_name_H-M   'P 1'
#
loop_
_entity.id
_entity.type
_entity.pdbx_description
1 polymer ?
#
loop_
_entity_poly.entity_id
_entity_poly.type
_entity_poly.pdbx_seq_one_letter_code
_entity_poly.pdbx_strand_id
1 'polypeptide(L)'
;MLPVTVAAQTPADYYWWRALERAERGDLAEAGEDLRSAARHTSDPEFAFAVTSTLLDVDTGLALAEYAQTLRRAKRPHEAVVIEERAALFRQAKFGRSREESSVYLGFSPSDLLKEYASELGQLGNADEARRIEDMAERYRQVQAERLRRLRERQR
;
A
#
# COMPACT_ATOMS: atom_id res chain seq x y z
N MET A 1 -8.36 -22.26 22.83
CA MET A 1 -9.66 -21.72 22.37
C MET A 1 -9.38 -20.85 21.17
N LEU A 2 -9.80 -21.27 19.97
CA LEU A 2 -9.73 -20.45 18.76
C LEU A 2 -10.82 -19.38 18.85
N PRO A 3 -10.54 -18.09 18.64
CA PRO A 3 -11.60 -17.09 18.62
C PRO A 3 -12.42 -17.28 17.34
N VAL A 4 -13.73 -17.21 17.55
CA VAL A 4 -14.83 -17.30 16.59
C VAL A 4 -14.45 -16.69 15.24
N THR A 5 -14.50 -17.50 14.18
CA THR A 5 -14.56 -17.03 12.79
C THR A 5 -15.72 -16.05 12.68
N VAL A 6 -15.41 -14.75 12.62
CA VAL A 6 -16.37 -13.73 12.21
C VAL A 6 -16.76 -14.11 10.78
N ALA A 7 -17.91 -14.77 10.63
CA ALA A 7 -18.45 -15.07 9.31
C ALA A 7 -18.59 -13.72 8.58
N ALA A 8 -17.92 -13.58 7.45
CA ALA A 8 -18.08 -12.41 6.57
C ALA A 8 -19.57 -12.23 6.29
N GLN A 9 -20.14 -11.10 6.72
CA GLN A 9 -21.59 -10.87 6.63
C GLN A 9 -22.00 -10.41 5.24
N THR A 10 -21.05 -9.88 4.47
CA THR A 10 -21.22 -9.42 3.10
C THR A 10 -20.10 -9.93 2.18
N PRO A 11 -20.30 -9.94 0.85
CA PRO A 11 -19.22 -10.18 -0.10
C PRO A 11 -18.05 -9.21 0.07
N ALA A 12 -18.33 -7.96 0.44
CA ALA A 12 -17.31 -6.95 0.68
C ALA A 12 -16.40 -7.33 1.86
N ASP A 13 -16.98 -7.81 2.97
CA ASP A 13 -16.23 -8.30 4.14
C ASP A 13 -15.36 -9.51 3.80
N TYR A 14 -15.89 -10.44 3.00
CA TYR A 14 -15.17 -11.63 2.59
C TYR A 14 -13.89 -11.28 1.82
N TYR A 15 -14.03 -10.44 0.79
CA TYR A 15 -12.89 -10.02 -0.01
C TYR A 15 -11.91 -9.16 0.80
N TRP A 16 -12.40 -8.30 1.68
CA TRP A 16 -11.53 -7.52 2.57
C TRP A 16 -10.67 -8.41 3.47
N TRP A 17 -11.26 -9.38 4.16
CA TRP A 17 -10.50 -10.29 5.01
C TRP A 17 -9.47 -11.10 4.23
N ARG A 18 -9.86 -11.63 3.07
CA ARG A 18 -8.95 -12.39 2.20
C ARG A 18 -7.80 -11.53 1.69
N ALA A 19 -8.07 -10.26 1.37
CA ALA A 19 -7.04 -9.31 0.98
C ALA A 19 -6.01 -9.09 2.09
N LEU A 20 -6.46 -8.84 3.33
CA LEU A 20 -5.57 -8.60 4.46
C LEU A 20 -4.69 -9.82 4.73
N GLU A 21 -5.27 -11.01 4.68
CA GLU A 21 -4.54 -12.27 4.88
C GLU A 21 -3.46 -12.50 3.80
N ARG A 22 -3.76 -12.16 2.55
CA ARG A 22 -2.80 -12.21 1.43
C ARG A 22 -1.72 -11.15 1.57
N ALA A 23 -2.08 -9.91 1.88
CA ALA A 23 -1.13 -8.83 2.05
C ALA A 23 -0.13 -9.11 3.19
N GLU A 24 -0.61 -9.73 4.27
CA GLU A 24 0.21 -10.19 5.39
C GLU A 24 1.23 -11.25 4.97
N ARG A 25 0.84 -12.19 4.09
CA ARG A 25 1.74 -13.21 3.52
C ARG A 25 2.71 -12.64 2.48
N GLY A 26 2.49 -11.40 2.04
CA GLY A 26 3.27 -10.75 1.00
C GLY A 26 2.73 -10.92 -0.42
N ASP A 27 1.56 -11.55 -0.57
CA ASP A 27 0.86 -11.78 -1.84
C ASP A 27 0.09 -10.50 -2.25
N LEU A 28 0.84 -9.42 -2.49
CA LEU A 28 0.28 -8.07 -2.69
C LEU A 28 -0.56 -7.97 -3.98
N ALA A 29 -0.21 -8.71 -5.04
CA ALA A 29 -0.97 -8.68 -6.29
C ALA A 29 -2.39 -9.25 -6.08
N GLU A 30 -2.49 -10.42 -5.48
CA GLU A 30 -3.74 -11.09 -5.15
C GLU A 30 -4.54 -10.32 -4.09
N ALA A 31 -3.86 -9.70 -3.12
CA ALA A 31 -4.50 -8.79 -2.17
C ALA A 31 -5.14 -7.59 -2.87
N GLY A 32 -4.48 -7.01 -3.88
CA GLY A 32 -5.01 -5.92 -4.68
C GLY A 32 -6.28 -6.32 -5.45
N GLU A 33 -6.31 -7.52 -6.03
CA GLU A 33 -7.50 -8.05 -6.70
C GLU A 33 -8.70 -8.19 -5.75
N ASP A 34 -8.44 -8.67 -4.54
CA ASP A 34 -9.46 -8.79 -3.51
C ASP A 34 -9.97 -7.43 -3.03
N LEU A 35 -9.08 -6.46 -2.82
CA LEU A 35 -9.49 -5.10 -2.43
C LEU A 35 -10.34 -4.44 -3.51
N ARG A 36 -10.00 -4.61 -4.80
CA ARG A 36 -10.85 -4.14 -5.90
C ARG A 36 -12.21 -4.85 -5.91
N SER A 37 -12.25 -6.12 -5.54
CA SER A 37 -13.51 -6.87 -5.40
C SER A 37 -14.34 -6.34 -4.22
N ALA A 38 -13.72 -6.12 -3.05
CA ALA A 38 -14.37 -5.51 -1.89
C ALA A 38 -14.96 -4.14 -2.23
N ALA A 39 -14.21 -3.30 -2.96
CA ALA A 39 -14.64 -1.97 -3.38
C ALA A 39 -15.90 -2.00 -4.25
N ARG A 40 -16.04 -3.01 -5.12
CA ARG A 40 -17.24 -3.17 -5.97
C ARG A 40 -18.49 -3.60 -5.20
N HIS A 41 -18.32 -4.18 -4.01
CA HIS A 41 -19.41 -4.78 -3.24
C HIS A 41 -19.85 -3.97 -2.03
N THR A 42 -19.17 -2.86 -1.72
CA THR A 42 -19.56 -1.97 -0.62
C THR A 42 -20.29 -0.74 -1.10
N SER A 43 -21.31 -0.32 -0.34
CA SER A 43 -21.95 1.00 -0.44
C SER A 43 -21.69 1.88 0.78
N ASP A 44 -21.04 1.35 1.83
CA ASP A 44 -20.66 2.12 3.02
C ASP A 44 -19.44 3.01 2.69
N PRO A 45 -19.57 4.35 2.76
CA PRO A 45 -18.47 5.27 2.50
C PRO A 45 -17.25 5.10 3.41
N GLU A 46 -17.43 4.73 4.69
CA GLU A 46 -16.31 4.54 5.61
C GLU A 46 -15.54 3.27 5.25
N PHE A 47 -16.25 2.19 4.96
CA PHE A 47 -15.62 0.96 4.50
C PHE A 47 -14.98 1.13 3.11
N ALA A 48 -15.63 1.85 2.19
CA ALA A 48 -15.05 2.17 0.88
C ALA A 48 -13.74 2.96 1.02
N PHE A 49 -13.69 3.94 1.93
CA PHE A 49 -12.46 4.66 2.23
C PHE A 49 -11.37 3.74 2.79
N ALA A 50 -11.71 2.82 3.70
CA ALA A 50 -10.76 1.84 4.23
C ALA A 50 -10.20 0.94 3.11
N VAL A 51 -11.08 0.38 2.26
CA VAL A 51 -10.70 -0.48 1.13
C VAL A 51 -9.79 0.25 0.15
N THR A 52 -10.18 1.43 -0.31
CA THR A 52 -9.40 2.22 -1.28
C THR A 52 -8.06 2.66 -0.71
N SER A 53 -8.02 3.03 0.58
CA SER A 53 -6.76 3.42 1.22
C SER A 53 -5.81 2.23 1.39
N THR A 54 -6.33 1.03 1.72
CA THR A 54 -5.51 -0.19 1.80
C THR A 54 -5.05 -0.64 0.42
N LEU A 55 -5.89 -0.50 -0.61
CA LEU A 55 -5.49 -0.78 -1.99
C LEU A 55 -4.33 0.12 -2.42
N LEU A 56 -4.36 1.40 -2.03
CA LEU A 56 -3.27 2.32 -2.28
C LEU A 56 -1.98 1.94 -1.53
N ASP A 57 -2.07 1.46 -0.28
CA ASP A 57 -0.92 0.90 0.44
C ASP A 57 -0.36 -0.34 -0.31
N VAL A 58 -1.21 -1.22 -0.84
CA VAL A 58 -0.80 -2.39 -1.66
C VAL A 58 -0.10 -1.97 -2.94
N ASP A 59 -0.71 -1.08 -3.72
CA ASP A 59 -0.15 -0.58 -4.98
C ASP A 59 1.19 0.14 -4.75
N THR A 60 1.33 0.85 -3.62
CA THR A 60 2.60 1.45 -3.19
C THR A 60 3.67 0.40 -2.94
N GLY A 61 3.33 -0.68 -2.21
CA GLY A 61 4.27 -1.78 -1.95
C GLY A 61 4.76 -2.44 -3.24
N LEU A 62 3.85 -2.67 -4.20
CA LEU A 62 4.19 -3.21 -5.53
C LEU A 62 5.10 -2.26 -6.32
N ALA A 63 4.82 -0.96 -6.30
CA ALA A 63 5.63 0.03 -7.01
C ALA A 63 7.05 0.15 -6.44
N LEU A 64 7.22 0.07 -5.11
CA LEU A 64 8.55 0.05 -4.50
C LEU A 64 9.35 -1.21 -4.90
N ALA A 65 8.68 -2.35 -5.04
CA ALA A 65 9.32 -3.56 -5.55
C ALA A 65 9.77 -3.41 -7.01
N GLU A 66 8.94 -2.81 -7.88
CA GLU A 66 9.33 -2.55 -9.27
C GLU A 66 10.41 -1.46 -9.36
N TYR A 67 10.43 -0.49 -8.45
CA TYR A 67 11.51 0.50 -8.37
C TYR A 67 12.86 -0.18 -8.13
N ALA A 68 12.94 -1.07 -7.13
CA ALA A 68 14.16 -1.85 -6.90
C ALA A 68 14.57 -2.67 -8.13
N GLN A 69 13.62 -3.33 -8.79
CA GLN A 69 13.92 -4.08 -10.02
C GLN A 69 14.43 -3.17 -11.15
N THR A 70 13.85 -1.98 -11.30
CA THR A 70 14.26 -0.97 -12.27
C THR A 70 15.71 -0.57 -12.03
N LEU A 71 16.08 -0.30 -10.77
CA LEU A 71 17.46 0.00 -10.39
C LEU A 71 18.43 -1.17 -10.68
N ARG A 72 18.02 -2.42 -10.44
CA ARG A 72 18.82 -3.61 -10.81
C ARG A 72 19.04 -3.69 -12.31
N ARG A 73 18.00 -3.48 -13.12
CA ARG A 73 18.08 -3.47 -14.59
C ARG A 73 18.99 -2.35 -15.08
N ALA A 74 18.96 -1.20 -14.41
CA ALA A 74 19.85 -0.05 -14.65
C ALA A 74 21.27 -0.23 -14.09
N LYS A 75 21.66 -1.42 -13.62
CA LYS A 75 23.00 -1.74 -13.08
C LYS A 75 23.37 -0.91 -11.84
N ARG A 76 22.38 -0.51 -11.03
CA ARG A 76 22.53 0.16 -9.73
C ARG A 76 22.12 -0.76 -8.56
N PRO A 77 22.78 -1.93 -8.36
CA PRO A 77 22.33 -2.94 -7.41
C PRO A 77 22.38 -2.48 -5.94
N HIS A 78 23.33 -1.62 -5.58
CA HIS A 78 23.44 -1.11 -4.21
C HIS A 78 22.23 -0.24 -3.83
N GLU A 79 21.76 0.58 -4.75
CA GLU A 79 20.57 1.42 -4.54
C GLU A 79 19.30 0.58 -4.54
N ALA A 80 19.23 -0.45 -5.39
CA ALA A 80 18.12 -1.40 -5.40
C ALA A 80 17.93 -2.08 -4.03
N VAL A 81 19.02 -2.51 -3.38
CA VAL A 81 18.95 -3.15 -2.05
C VAL A 81 18.35 -2.20 -1.02
N VAL A 82 18.72 -0.91 -1.04
CA VAL A 82 18.14 0.09 -0.13
C VAL A 82 16.63 0.23 -0.35
N ILE A 83 16.18 0.22 -1.60
CA ILE A 83 14.75 0.27 -1.92
C ILE A 83 14.03 -1.01 -1.49
N GLU A 84 14.65 -2.19 -1.64
CA GLU A 84 14.09 -3.46 -1.18
C GLU A 84 13.90 -3.49 0.34
N GLU A 85 14.89 -3.01 1.10
CA GLU A 85 14.81 -2.90 2.56
C GLU A 85 13.69 -1.94 2.98
N ARG A 86 13.58 -0.79 2.32
CA ARG A 86 12.50 0.18 2.55
C ARG A 86 11.12 -0.40 2.19
N ALA A 87 11.00 -1.12 1.08
CA ALA A 87 9.77 -1.78 0.67
C ALA A 87 9.35 -2.87 1.68
N ALA A 88 10.32 -3.64 2.19
CA ALA A 88 10.07 -4.65 3.22
C ALA A 88 9.60 -4.02 4.54
N LEU A 89 10.25 -2.95 5.00
CA LEU A 89 9.86 -2.20 6.20
C LEU A 89 8.47 -1.59 6.03
N PHE A 90 8.18 -1.00 4.87
CA PHE A 90 6.85 -0.48 4.53
C PHE A 90 5.79 -1.57 4.62
N ARG A 91 6.01 -2.74 3.98
CA ARG A 91 5.08 -3.86 4.01
C ARG A 91 4.83 -4.36 5.43
N GLN A 92 5.90 -4.51 6.22
CA GLN A 92 5.79 -4.91 7.62
C GLN A 92 4.94 -3.92 8.43
N ALA A 93 5.19 -2.62 8.28
CA ALA A 93 4.45 -1.59 9.00
C ALA A 93 2.97 -1.51 8.60
N LYS A 94 2.62 -1.85 7.35
CA LYS A 94 1.23 -1.77 6.85
C LYS A 94 0.42 -3.04 7.04
N PHE A 95 1.06 -4.20 6.90
CA PHE A 95 0.37 -5.48 6.80
C PHE A 95 0.84 -6.52 7.82
N GLY A 96 1.82 -6.20 8.68
CA GLY A 96 2.29 -7.11 9.72
C GLY A 96 1.22 -7.38 10.78
N ARG A 97 1.19 -8.61 11.31
CA ARG A 97 0.24 -9.05 12.38
C ARG A 97 0.39 -8.32 13.72
N SER A 98 1.53 -7.66 13.95
CA SER A 98 1.83 -6.98 15.20
C SER A 98 1.01 -5.68 15.32
N ARG A 99 -0.17 -5.79 15.94
CA ARG A 99 -1.07 -4.64 16.19
C ARG A 99 -0.47 -3.65 17.22
N GLU A 100 0.53 -4.08 17.98
CA GLU A 100 1.25 -3.26 18.98
C GLU A 100 2.25 -2.27 18.35
N GLU A 101 2.53 -2.41 17.05
CA GLU A 101 3.47 -1.57 16.30
C GLU A 101 2.77 -0.67 15.26
N SER A 102 1.51 -0.30 15.50
CA SER A 102 0.71 0.53 14.58
C SER A 102 1.19 2.00 14.43
N SER A 103 2.38 2.32 14.94
CA SER A 103 3.11 3.56 14.69
C SER A 103 4.61 3.30 14.44
N VAL A 104 4.95 2.30 13.62
CA VAL A 104 6.34 2.15 13.14
C VAL A 104 6.71 3.37 12.31
N TYR A 105 7.59 4.19 12.87
CA TYR A 105 8.24 5.25 12.13
C TYR A 105 9.12 4.61 11.05
N LEU A 106 8.76 4.85 9.79
CA LEU A 106 9.45 4.23 8.66
C LEU A 106 10.87 4.78 8.44
N GLY A 107 11.19 5.96 8.97
CA GLY A 107 12.44 6.66 8.64
C GLY A 107 12.49 7.23 7.22
N PHE A 108 11.41 7.08 6.44
CA PHE A 108 11.24 7.63 5.10
C PHE A 108 9.76 7.90 4.80
N SER A 109 9.53 8.66 3.74
CA SER A 109 8.20 8.96 3.22
C SER A 109 7.91 8.11 1.98
N PRO A 110 6.88 7.23 2.00
CA PRO A 110 6.53 6.43 0.82
C PRO A 110 6.19 7.29 -0.41
N SER A 111 5.56 8.46 -0.23
CA SER A 111 5.29 9.36 -1.36
C SER A 111 6.56 9.92 -1.98
N ASP A 112 7.61 10.12 -1.19
CA ASP A 112 8.87 10.66 -1.72
C ASP A 112 9.64 9.58 -2.48
N LEU A 113 9.62 8.33 -2.01
CA LEU A 113 10.15 7.20 -2.79
C LEU A 113 9.41 6.98 -4.11
N LEU A 114 8.09 7.18 -4.13
CA LEU A 114 7.31 7.11 -5.37
C LEU A 114 7.72 8.24 -6.34
N LYS A 115 7.96 9.46 -5.85
CA LYS A 115 8.46 10.57 -6.67
C LYS A 115 9.86 10.29 -7.23
N GLU A 116 10.75 9.73 -6.42
CA GLU A 116 12.06 9.26 -6.88
C GLU A 116 11.88 8.23 -8.02
N TYR A 117 11.01 7.24 -7.82
CA TYR A 117 10.74 6.25 -8.85
C TYR A 117 10.14 6.85 -10.13
N ALA A 118 9.20 7.78 -10.01
CA ALA A 118 8.64 8.50 -11.16
C ALA A 118 9.73 9.26 -11.94
N SER A 119 10.65 9.94 -11.25
CA SER A 119 11.79 10.61 -11.87
C SER A 119 12.68 9.64 -12.63
N GLU A 120 12.99 8.48 -12.03
CA GLU A 120 13.80 7.42 -12.65
C GLU A 120 13.13 6.89 -13.92
N LEU A 121 11.83 6.62 -13.88
CA LEU A 121 11.07 6.22 -15.07
C LEU A 121 11.09 7.30 -16.17
N GLY A 122 10.99 8.57 -15.79
CA GLY A 122 11.08 9.70 -16.72
C GLY A 122 12.45 9.76 -17.41
N GLN A 123 13.54 9.56 -16.68
CA GLN A 123 14.90 9.52 -17.24
C GLN A 123 15.11 8.33 -18.19
N LEU A 124 14.41 7.22 -17.93
CA LEU A 124 14.42 6.03 -18.79
C LEU A 124 13.48 6.15 -20.01
N GLY A 125 12.78 7.29 -20.19
CA GLY A 125 11.87 7.53 -21.31
C GLY A 125 10.46 6.96 -21.11
N ASN A 126 10.14 6.40 -19.94
CA ASN A 126 8.83 5.82 -19.62
C ASN A 126 7.87 6.89 -19.07
N ALA A 127 7.60 7.93 -19.86
CA ALA A 127 6.87 9.13 -19.40
C ALA A 127 5.46 8.85 -18.88
N ASP A 128 4.73 7.89 -19.47
CA ASP A 128 3.36 7.58 -19.04
C ASP A 128 3.33 6.86 -17.69
N GLU A 129 4.23 5.89 -17.48
CA GLU A 129 4.33 5.23 -16.18
C GLU A 129 4.88 6.19 -15.11
N ALA A 130 5.83 7.05 -15.46
CA ALA A 130 6.31 8.11 -14.57
C ALA A 130 5.16 9.00 -14.07
N ARG A 131 4.28 9.46 -14.97
CA ARG A 131 3.09 10.25 -14.62
C ARG A 131 2.15 9.47 -13.71
N ARG A 132 1.89 8.19 -14.02
CA ARG A 132 1.04 7.34 -13.19
C ARG A 132 1.58 7.19 -11.76
N ILE A 133 2.89 7.01 -11.60
CA ILE A 133 3.55 6.89 -10.29
C ILE A 133 3.52 8.24 -9.55
N GLU A 134 3.72 9.37 -10.23
CA GLU A 134 3.60 10.71 -9.64
C GLU A 134 2.17 10.95 -9.11
N ASP A 135 1.14 10.60 -9.88
CA ASP A 135 -0.25 10.69 -9.45
C ASP A 135 -0.54 9.77 -8.25
N MET A 136 0.11 8.61 -8.19
CA MET A 136 0.02 7.71 -7.04
C MET A 136 0.68 8.30 -5.80
N ALA A 137 1.84 8.94 -5.94
CA ALA A 137 2.54 9.62 -4.85
C ALA A 137 1.69 10.72 -4.21
N GLU A 138 1.03 11.53 -5.03
CA GLU A 138 0.16 12.61 -4.56
C GLU A 138 -1.11 12.05 -3.90
N ARG A 139 -1.75 11.05 -4.49
CA ARG A 139 -2.88 10.34 -3.86
C ARG A 139 -2.49 9.73 -2.52
N TYR A 140 -1.30 9.16 -2.41
CA TYR A 140 -0.80 8.58 -1.16
C TYR A 140 -0.75 9.64 -0.06
N ARG A 141 -0.15 10.79 -0.35
CA ARG A 141 -0.05 11.93 0.58
C ARG A 141 -1.44 12.40 1.03
N GLN A 142 -2.36 12.59 0.09
CA GLN A 142 -3.73 13.05 0.38
C GLN A 142 -4.48 12.05 1.28
N VAL A 143 -4.40 10.75 0.98
CA VAL A 143 -5.04 9.71 1.79
C VAL A 143 -4.45 9.63 3.20
N GLN A 144 -3.13 9.74 3.37
CA GLN A 144 -2.54 9.76 4.72
C GLN A 144 -2.95 11.00 5.52
N ALA A 145 -3.02 12.17 4.88
CA ALA A 145 -3.52 13.39 5.53
C ALA A 145 -4.98 13.25 5.96
N GLU A 146 -5.82 12.66 5.11
CA GLU A 146 -7.22 12.39 5.39
C GLU A 146 -7.40 11.35 6.51
N ARG A 147 -6.62 10.26 6.51
CA ARG A 147 -6.59 9.28 7.61
C ARG A 147 -6.27 9.95 8.94
N LEU A 148 -5.25 10.82 8.96
CA LEU A 148 -4.87 11.56 10.16
C LEU A 148 -5.95 12.53 10.62
N ARG A 149 -6.60 13.24 9.69
CA ARG A 149 -7.73 14.13 9.98
C ARG A 149 -8.87 13.36 10.66
N ARG A 150 -9.31 12.25 10.06
CA ARG A 150 -10.37 11.38 10.60
C ARG A 150 -10.01 10.81 11.98
N LEU A 151 -8.75 10.42 12.19
CA LEU A 151 -8.29 9.93 13.49
C LEU A 151 -8.42 11.00 14.58
N ARG A 152 -8.04 12.26 14.27
CA ARG A 152 -8.17 13.39 15.20
C ARG A 152 -9.63 13.74 15.49
N GLU A 153 -10.50 13.64 14.50
CA GLU A 153 -11.95 13.88 14.67
C GLU A 153 -12.60 12.83 15.57
N ARG A 154 -12.19 11.56 15.48
CA ARG A 154 -12.70 10.47 16.36
C ARG A 154 -12.21 10.54 17.81
N GLN A 155 -11.18 11.34 18.09
CA GLN A 155 -10.59 11.51 19.44
C GLN A 155 -11.13 12.75 20.18
N ARG A 156 -11.99 13.54 19.54
CA ARG A 156 -12.66 14.71 20.11
C ARG A 156 -14.08 14.34 20.53
#